data_AF-A0A964JMY8-F1
#
_entry.id   AF-A0A964JMY8-F1
#
_cell.length_a   1.000
_cell.length_b   1.000
_cell.length_c   1.000
_cell.angle_alpha   90.00
_cell.angle_beta   90.00
_cell.angle_gamma   90.00
#
_symmetry.space_group_name_H-M   'P 1'
#
loop_
_entity.id
_entity.type
_entity.pdbx_description
1 polymer ?
#
loop_
_entity_poly.entity_id
_entity_poly.type
_entity_poly.pdbx_seq_one_letter_code
_entity_poly.pdbx_strand_id
1 'polypeptide(L)'
;MLLLENPNLLEDFRAGRPAALAQVFSHYSPEVERALTRGFPFLDGERSLRFFGFSRSYELSDAVQDTFLKAFQPAARLAFNGTTPHKP
;
A
#
# COMPACT_ATOMS: atom_id res chain seq x y z
N MET A 1 6.00 -12.10 -2.27
CA MET A 1 5.42 -10.93 -1.56
C MET A 1 5.94 -10.97 -0.13
N LEU A 2 6.65 -9.92 0.32
CA LEU A 2 7.37 -9.88 1.60
C LEU A 2 6.59 -10.44 2.80
N LEU A 3 5.33 -10.03 2.97
CA LEU A 3 4.48 -10.46 4.09
C LEU A 3 4.02 -11.92 4.00
N LEU A 4 3.89 -12.49 2.80
CA LEU A 4 3.51 -13.89 2.61
C LEU A 4 4.69 -14.85 2.82
N GLU A 5 5.89 -14.38 2.54
CA GLU A 5 7.13 -15.16 2.64
C GLU A 5 7.70 -15.15 4.06
N ASN A 6 7.19 -14.29 4.95
CA ASN A 6 7.67 -14.15 6.33
C ASN A 6 6.51 -14.06 7.34
N PRO A 7 6.06 -15.20 7.89
CA PRO A 7 4.94 -15.26 8.84
C PRO A 7 5.15 -14.41 10.10
N ASN A 8 6.40 -14.33 10.60
CA ASN A 8 6.71 -13.53 11.78
C ASN A 8 6.51 -12.03 11.50
N LEU A 9 6.95 -11.56 10.33
CA LEU A 9 6.74 -10.19 9.90
C LEU A 9 5.24 -9.88 9.71
N LEU A 10 4.46 -10.84 9.22
CA LEU A 10 3.00 -10.68 9.08
C LEU A 10 2.31 -10.52 10.44
N GLU A 11 2.68 -11.32 11.43
CA GLU A 11 2.13 -11.21 12.79
C GLU A 11 2.52 -9.88 13.44
N ASP A 12 3.79 -9.47 13.33
CA ASP A 12 4.25 -8.18 13.84
C ASP A 12 3.59 -7.00 13.13
N PHE A 13 3.35 -7.11 11.82
CA PHE A 13 2.61 -6.14 11.03
C PHE A 13 1.15 -6.04 11.51
N ARG A 14 0.46 -7.16 11.70
CA ARG A 14 -0.91 -7.21 12.24
C ARG A 14 -1.00 -6.57 13.62
N ALA A 15 -0.03 -6.88 14.49
CA ALA A 15 0.10 -6.30 15.82
C ALA A 15 0.48 -4.81 15.82
N GLY A 16 0.84 -4.23 14.66
CA GLY A 16 1.21 -2.83 14.53
C GLY A 16 2.58 -2.49 15.13
N ARG A 17 3.51 -3.46 15.16
CA ARG A 17 4.87 -3.23 15.66
C ARG A 17 5.59 -2.19 14.80
N PRO A 18 6.14 -1.09 15.37
CA PRO A 18 6.75 -0.02 14.59
C PRO A 18 7.85 -0.49 13.64
N ALA A 19 8.68 -1.44 14.06
CA ALA A 19 9.75 -2.00 13.22
C ALA A 19 9.20 -2.73 11.99
N ALA A 20 8.12 -3.50 12.15
CA ALA A 20 7.45 -4.18 11.05
C ALA A 20 6.79 -3.19 10.08
N LEU A 21 6.11 -2.16 10.60
CA LEU A 21 5.53 -1.10 9.78
C LEU A 21 6.60 -0.36 8.97
N ALA A 22 7.73 -0.03 9.58
CA ALA A 22 8.86 0.62 8.90
C ALA A 22 9.47 -0.27 7.80
N GLN A 23 9.57 -1.58 8.05
CA GLN A 23 10.08 -2.54 7.07
C GLN A 23 9.12 -2.68 5.88
N VAL A 24 7.82 -2.78 6.13
CA VAL A 24 6.78 -2.81 5.08
C VAL A 24 6.79 -1.52 4.28
N PHE A 25 6.84 -0.37 4.95
CA PHE A 25 6.95 0.92 4.27
C PHE A 25 8.16 0.98 3.34
N SER A 26 9.34 0.67 3.87
CA SER A 26 10.61 0.74 3.11
C SER A 26 10.61 -0.20 1.89
N HIS A 27 9.99 -1.37 2.02
CA HIS A 27 9.92 -2.33 0.93
C HIS A 27 8.95 -1.91 -0.17
N TYR A 28 7.75 -1.41 0.18
CA TYR A 28 6.68 -1.14 -0.77
C TYR A 28 6.63 0.31 -1.28
N SER A 29 7.26 1.28 -0.59
CA SER A 29 7.24 2.70 -1.00
C SER A 29 7.67 2.92 -2.45
N PRO A 30 8.76 2.30 -2.95
CA PRO A 30 9.19 2.52 -4.34
C PRO A 30 8.17 2.03 -5.37
N GLU A 31 7.40 0.98 -5.06
CA GLU A 31 6.37 0.46 -5.96
C GLU A 31 5.12 1.36 -5.93
N VAL A 32 4.70 1.78 -4.74
CA VAL A 32 3.60 2.73 -4.55
C VAL A 32 3.90 4.07 -5.24
N GLU A 33 5.09 4.61 -5.06
CA GLU A 33 5.54 5.84 -5.75
C GLU A 33 5.49 5.69 -7.27
N ARG A 34 5.93 4.55 -7.82
CA ARG A 34 5.85 4.29 -9.26
C ARG A 34 4.41 4.23 -9.75
N ALA A 35 3.52 3.57 -9.02
CA ALA A 35 2.10 3.51 -9.36
C ALA A 35 1.45 4.90 -9.31
N LEU A 36 1.72 5.67 -8.26
CA LEU A 36 1.19 7.01 -8.07
C LEU A 36 1.78 8.04 -9.03
N THR A 37 2.97 7.80 -9.59
CA THR A 37 3.57 8.64 -10.63
C THR A 37 3.04 8.29 -12.02
N ARG A 38 2.93 7.00 -12.35
CA ARG A 38 2.53 6.54 -13.69
C ARG A 38 1.02 6.51 -13.89
N GLY A 39 0.27 6.51 -12.79
CA GLY A 39 -1.15 6.23 -12.80
C GLY A 39 -1.46 4.75 -12.99
N PHE A 40 -2.70 4.38 -12.73
CA PHE A 40 -3.21 3.02 -12.88
C PHE A 40 -4.71 3.04 -13.20
N PRO A 41 -5.22 2.05 -13.96
CA PRO A 41 -6.65 1.85 -14.08
C PRO A 41 -7.23 1.38 -12.74
N PHE A 42 -8.47 1.73 -12.44
CA PHE A 42 -9.20 1.22 -11.29
C PHE A 42 -10.69 1.11 -11.62
N LEU A 43 -11.42 0.31 -10.85
CA LEU A 43 -12.87 0.15 -11.02
C LEU A 43 -13.63 1.04 -10.02
N ASP A 44 -14.69 1.66 -10.50
CA ASP A 44 -15.72 2.33 -9.70
C ASP A 44 -17.07 1.69 -10.04
N GLY A 45 -17.46 0.68 -9.26
CA GLY A 45 -18.56 -0.22 -9.60
C GLY A 45 -18.26 -1.00 -10.88
N GLU A 46 -19.11 -0.85 -11.89
CA GLU A 46 -18.92 -1.46 -13.22
C GLU A 46 -18.10 -0.58 -14.18
N ARG A 47 -17.72 0.64 -13.77
CA ARG A 47 -16.98 1.57 -14.63
C ARG A 47 -15.48 1.39 -14.47
N SER A 48 -14.78 1.27 -15.59
CA SER A 48 -13.31 1.34 -15.62
C SER A 48 -12.86 2.79 -15.77
N LEU A 49 -12.17 3.29 -14.75
CA LEU A 49 -11.57 4.62 -14.71
C LEU A 49 -10.04 4.50 -14.71
N ARG A 50 -9.36 5.63 -14.91
CA ARG A 50 -7.90 5.71 -14.85
C ARG A 50 -7.44 6.87 -14.00
N PHE A 51 -6.59 6.59 -13.02
CA PHE A 51 -5.78 7.59 -12.35
C PHE A 51 -4.59 7.92 -13.25
N PHE A 52 -4.32 9.20 -13.51
CA PHE A 52 -3.27 9.65 -14.44
C PHE A 52 -1.91 9.90 -13.78
N GLY A 53 -1.81 9.75 -12.46
CA GLY A 53 -0.60 10.00 -11.71
C GLY A 53 -0.49 11.44 -11.19
N PHE A 54 0.38 11.64 -10.20
CA PHE A 54 0.75 12.97 -9.69
C PHE A 54 1.86 13.58 -10.53
N SER A 55 1.73 14.88 -10.81
CA SER A 55 2.70 15.64 -11.61
C SER A 55 3.68 16.43 -10.77
N ARG A 56 3.33 16.72 -9.50
CA ARG A 56 4.16 17.48 -8.57
C ARG A 56 4.71 16.56 -7.50
N SER A 57 5.97 16.79 -7.11
CA SER A 57 6.68 15.96 -6.14
C SER A 57 6.05 15.97 -4.75
N TYR A 58 5.50 17.10 -4.29
CA TYR A 58 4.85 17.18 -2.99
C TYR A 58 3.53 16.39 -2.96
N GLU A 59 2.75 16.42 -4.04
CA GLU A 59 1.49 15.65 -4.13
C GLU A 59 1.76 14.15 -4.10
N LEU A 60 2.84 13.73 -4.76
CA LEU A 60 3.29 12.34 -4.71
C LEU A 60 3.68 11.92 -3.29
N SER A 61 4.50 12.72 -2.60
CA SER A 61 4.93 12.43 -1.23
C SER A 61 3.74 12.34 -0.25
N ASP A 62 2.80 13.28 -0.35
CA ASP A 62 1.59 13.30 0.49
C ASP A 62 0.71 12.08 0.21
N ALA A 63 0.52 11.73 -1.08
CA ALA A 63 -0.28 10.56 -1.44
C ALA A 63 0.35 9.24 -1.01
N VAL A 64 1.68 9.12 -1.05
CA VAL A 64 2.39 7.95 -0.52
C VAL A 64 2.16 7.84 0.99
N GLN A 65 2.36 8.93 1.74
CA GLN A 65 2.09 8.99 3.18
C GLN A 65 0.65 8.58 3.50
N ASP A 66 -0.34 9.19 2.84
CA ASP A 66 -1.77 8.90 3.04
C ASP A 66 -2.12 7.45 2.73
N THR A 67 -1.52 6.88 1.68
CA THR A 67 -1.71 5.48 1.30
C THR A 67 -1.25 4.55 2.42
N PHE A 68 -0.05 4.78 2.95
CA PHE A 68 0.48 3.97 4.06
C PHE A 68 -0.26 4.22 5.37
N LEU A 69 -0.70 5.44 5.66
CA LEU A 69 -1.54 5.74 6.83
C LEU A 69 -2.83 4.92 6.81
N LYS A 70 -3.49 4.83 5.64
CA LYS A 70 -4.70 4.01 5.44
C LYS A 70 -4.38 2.52 5.54
N ALA A 71 -3.35 2.06 4.84
CA ALA A 71 -2.94 0.65 4.84
C ALA A 71 -2.50 0.16 6.24
N PHE A 72 -1.95 1.06 7.04
CA PHE A 72 -1.50 0.77 8.40
C PHE A 72 -2.59 1.04 9.43
N GLN A 73 -3.84 1.33 9.07
CA GLN A 73 -4.90 1.36 10.09
C GLN A 73 -5.15 -0.04 10.67
N PRO A 74 -5.51 -0.16 11.97
CA PRO A 74 -5.74 -1.46 12.60
C PRO A 74 -6.69 -2.37 11.81
N ALA A 75 -7.80 -1.82 11.31
CA ALA A 75 -8.75 -2.56 10.50
C ALA A 75 -8.14 -3.10 9.19
N ALA A 76 -7.35 -2.30 8.48
CA ALA A 76 -6.70 -2.70 7.23
C ALA A 76 -5.63 -3.78 7.45
N ARG A 77 -4.82 -3.65 8.51
CA ARG A 77 -3.78 -4.65 8.84
C ARG A 77 -4.38 -6.00 9.23
N LEU A 78 -5.49 -5.99 9.98
CA LEU A 78 -6.19 -7.20 10.38
C LEU A 78 -6.95 -7.85 9.22
N ALA A 79 -7.49 -7.06 8.30
CA ALA A 79 -8.14 -7.53 7.08
C ALA A 79 -7.13 -8.10 6.06
N PHE A 80 -5.83 -7.82 6.21
CA PHE A 80 -4.79 -8.34 5.33
C PHE A 80 -4.60 -9.85 5.55
N ASN A 81 -5.27 -10.62 4.68
CA ASN A 81 -5.21 -12.08 4.60
C ASN A 81 -4.04 -12.57 3.72
N GLY A 82 -3.32 -11.68 3.06
CA GLY A 82 -2.23 -12.01 2.13
C GLY A 82 -2.69 -12.71 0.84
N THR A 83 -3.96 -13.13 0.76
CA THR A 83 -4.56 -13.82 -0.38
C THR A 83 -5.36 -12.90 -1.29
N THR A 84 -5.51 -11.63 -0.91
CA THR A 84 -6.07 -10.62 -1.81
C THR A 84 -4.90 -9.96 -2.54
N PRO A 85 -4.68 -10.24 -3.83
CA PRO A 85 -3.76 -9.44 -4.60
C PRO A 85 -4.29 -8.00 -4.55
N HIS A 86 -3.52 -7.08 -3.97
CA HIS A 86 -3.61 -5.68 -4.36
C HIS A 86 -3.08 -5.59 -5.80
N LYS A 87 -3.83 -6.18 -6.73
CA LYS A 87 -3.75 -5.78 -8.12
C LYS A 87 -4.62 -4.52 -8.21
N PRO A 88 -4.06 -3.38 -8.66
CA PRO A 88 -4.87 -2.22 -8.99
C PRO A 88 -5.94 -2.57 -10.03
#